data_AF-A0A838I2R4-F1
#
_entry.id   AF-A0A838I2R4-F1
#
_cell.length_a   1.000
_cell.length_b   1.000
_cell.length_c   1.000
_cell.angle_alpha   90.00
_cell.angle_beta   90.00
_cell.angle_gamma   90.00
#
_symmetry.space_group_name_H-M   'P 1'
#
loop_
_entity.id
_entity.type
_entity.pdbx_description
1 polymer ?
#
loop_
_entity_poly.entity_id
_entity_poly.type
_entity_poly.pdbx_seq_one_letter_code
_entity_poly.pdbx_strand_id
1 'polypeptide(L)'
;MSEIVDAKIADAAADRPEARRRVQDALAEITALLRKNRLVEGLVFDQLEHAPLGDGTGSGELAESLVTKENKAHLQRRLDRLHPADIAFILEALPLDERLYIWALVRASGDGEILL
;
A
#
# COMPACT_ATOMS: atom_id res chain seq x y z
N MET A 1 24.54 -14.09 43.57
CA MET A 1 24.83 -14.28 42.13
C MET A 1 23.50 -14.31 41.37
N SER A 2 22.73 -13.22 41.42
CA SER A 2 21.37 -13.15 40.86
C SER A 2 20.95 -11.67 40.68
N GLU A 3 21.80 -10.87 40.02
CA GLU A 3 21.53 -9.43 39.81
C GLU A 3 21.91 -8.95 38.41
N ILE A 4 22.14 -9.86 37.45
CA ILE A 4 22.53 -9.49 36.08
C ILE A 4 21.44 -9.81 35.04
N VAL A 5 20.36 -10.52 35.42
CA VAL A 5 19.29 -10.89 34.47
C VAL A 5 18.22 -9.80 34.32
N ASP A 6 18.01 -8.95 35.33
CA ASP A 6 16.96 -7.93 35.31
C ASP A 6 17.26 -6.71 34.43
N ALA A 7 18.55 -6.41 34.19
CA ALA A 7 18.94 -5.24 33.40
C ALA A 7 18.75 -5.42 31.88
N LYS A 8 18.53 -6.64 31.39
CA LYS A 8 18.42 -6.94 29.94
C LYS A 8 16.99 -7.11 29.44
N ILE A 9 16.00 -7.20 30.34
CA ILE A 9 14.58 -7.31 29.99
C ILE A 9 13.95 -5.92 29.75
N ALA A 10 14.50 -4.85 30.34
CA ALA A 10 13.95 -3.49 30.24
C ALA A 10 14.09 -2.87 28.84
N ASP A 11 15.12 -3.25 28.07
CA ASP A 11 15.41 -2.69 26.74
C ASP A 11 14.42 -3.18 25.66
N ALA A 12 13.94 -4.43 25.77
CA ALA A 12 12.97 -5.02 24.83
C ALA A 12 11.51 -4.54 25.02
N ALA A 13 11.22 -3.77 26.08
CA ALA A 13 9.90 -3.19 26.32
C ALA A 13 9.77 -1.76 25.77
N ALA A 14 10.89 -1.02 25.71
CA ALA A 14 10.92 0.36 25.24
C ALA A 14 10.70 0.48 23.72
N ASP A 15 11.10 -0.53 22.94
CA ASP A 15 10.99 -0.52 21.46
C ASP A 15 9.59 -0.92 20.94
N ARG A 16 8.77 -1.56 21.79
CA ARG A 16 7.41 -2.02 21.45
C ARG A 16 6.40 -0.91 21.11
N PRO A 17 6.30 0.21 21.86
CA PRO A 17 5.40 1.30 21.50
C PRO A 17 5.83 2.02 20.22
N GLU A 18 7.13 2.13 19.95
CA GLU A 18 7.64 2.77 18.74
C GLU A 18 7.38 1.92 17.49
N ALA A 19 7.68 0.62 17.55
CA ALA A 19 7.35 -0.31 16.46
C ALA A 19 5.85 -0.31 16.16
N ARG A 20 5.00 -0.35 17.20
CA ARG A 20 3.54 -0.28 17.04
C ARG A 20 3.10 1.03 16.39
N ARG A 21 3.70 2.17 16.78
CA ARG A 21 3.42 3.48 16.17
C ARG A 21 3.83 3.51 14.70
N ARG A 22 5.00 2.99 14.34
CA ARG A 22 5.45 2.89 12.93
C ARG A 22 4.51 2.06 12.07
N VAL A 23 3.96 0.96 12.59
CA VAL A 23 2.98 0.14 11.87
C VAL A 23 1.64 0.86 11.71
N GLN A 24 1.18 1.57 12.75
CA GLN A 24 -0.03 2.40 12.65
C GLN A 24 0.13 3.53 11.64
N ASP A 25 1.30 4.19 11.61
CA ASP A 25 1.63 5.21 10.62
C ASP A 25 1.65 4.62 9.20
N ALA A 26 2.24 3.44 9.02
CA ALA A 26 2.25 2.73 7.75
C ALA A 26 0.83 2.32 7.30
N LEU A 27 -0.03 1.87 8.22
CA LEU A 27 -1.42 1.55 7.94
C LEU A 27 -2.20 2.79 7.48
N ALA A 28 -2.02 3.93 8.17
CA ALA A 28 -2.66 5.18 7.79
C ALA A 28 -2.21 5.63 6.39
N GLU A 29 -0.92 5.52 6.10
CA GLU A 29 -0.32 5.83 4.79
C GLU A 29 -0.89 4.91 3.69
N ILE A 30 -0.93 3.61 3.90
CA ILE A 30 -1.46 2.63 2.94
C ILE A 30 -2.95 2.87 2.69
N THR A 31 -3.72 3.13 3.74
CA THR A 31 -5.15 3.44 3.63
C THR A 31 -5.38 4.72 2.81
N ALA A 32 -4.55 5.75 3.02
CA ALA A 32 -4.62 6.98 2.23
C ALA A 32 -4.28 6.74 0.76
N LEU A 33 -3.25 5.93 0.47
CA LEU A 33 -2.87 5.56 -0.89
C LEU A 33 -3.98 4.76 -1.60
N LEU A 34 -4.62 3.82 -0.90
CA LEU A 34 -5.76 3.04 -1.42
C LEU A 34 -6.94 3.95 -1.78
N ARG A 35 -7.31 4.87 -0.88
CA ARG A 35 -8.39 5.84 -1.15
C ARG A 35 -8.07 6.73 -2.34
N LYS A 36 -6.84 7.24 -2.45
CA LYS A 36 -6.39 8.02 -3.60
C LYS A 36 -6.49 7.21 -4.90
N ASN A 37 -6.08 5.94 -4.88
CA ASN A 37 -6.16 5.06 -6.05
C ASN A 37 -7.61 4.87 -6.51
N ARG A 38 -8.53 4.56 -5.58
CA ARG A 38 -9.96 4.39 -5.87
C ARG A 38 -10.62 5.65 -6.42
N LEU A 39 -10.24 6.83 -5.91
CA LEU A 39 -10.75 8.10 -6.44
C LEU A 39 -10.26 8.35 -7.87
N VAL A 40 -8.99 8.07 -8.16
CA VAL A 40 -8.44 8.20 -9.52
C VAL A 40 -9.12 7.19 -10.47
N GLU A 41 -9.23 5.92 -10.08
CA GLU A 41 -9.94 4.91 -10.88
C GLU A 41 -11.40 5.31 -11.11
N GLY A 42 -12.11 5.76 -10.07
CA GLY A 42 -13.49 6.23 -10.19
C GLY A 42 -13.65 7.42 -11.15
N LEU A 43 -12.73 8.38 -11.12
CA LEU A 43 -12.70 9.49 -12.07
C LEU A 43 -12.43 9.02 -13.51
N VAL A 44 -11.54 8.03 -13.69
CA VAL A 44 -11.27 7.44 -15.01
C VAL A 44 -12.50 6.72 -15.56
N PHE A 45 -13.19 5.93 -14.74
CA PHE A 45 -14.41 5.24 -15.15
C PHE A 45 -15.54 6.23 -15.51
N ASP A 46 -15.75 7.25 -14.68
CA ASP A 46 -16.77 8.29 -14.91
C ASP A 46 -16.49 9.08 -16.21
N GLN A 47 -15.22 9.42 -16.47
CA GLN A 47 -14.82 10.05 -17.73
C GLN A 47 -15.02 9.14 -18.94
N LEU A 48 -14.70 7.86 -18.86
CA LEU A 48 -14.91 6.91 -19.96
C LEU A 48 -16.39 6.68 -20.28
N GLU A 49 -17.26 6.69 -19.25
CA GLU A 49 -18.71 6.55 -19.43
C GLU A 49 -19.36 7.83 -19.99
N HIS A 50 -18.82 9.01 -19.63
CA HIS A 50 -19.35 10.31 -20.03
C HIS A 50 -18.61 10.99 -21.19
N ALA A 51 -17.54 10.39 -21.71
CA ALA A 51 -16.80 10.92 -22.85
C ALA A 51 -17.69 10.91 -24.11
N PRO A 52 -17.91 12.07 -24.79
CA PRO A 52 -18.57 12.08 -26.07
C PRO A 52 -17.73 11.27 -27.08
N LEU A 53 -18.39 10.42 -27.86
CA LEU A 53 -17.80 9.72 -29.00
C LEU A 53 -17.31 10.75 -30.04
N GLY A 54 -16.16 11.41 -29.86
CA GLY A 54 -15.78 12.43 -30.83
C GLY A 54 -14.48 13.21 -30.73
N ASP A 55 -13.83 13.38 -29.57
CA ASP A 55 -12.77 14.41 -29.48
C ASP A 55 -11.46 13.97 -28.82
N GLY A 56 -10.68 13.11 -29.47
CA GLY A 56 -9.20 13.21 -29.50
C GLY A 56 -8.39 13.37 -28.21
N THR A 57 -8.94 13.17 -27.01
CA THR A 57 -8.31 13.40 -25.70
C THR A 57 -7.48 12.21 -25.25
N GLY A 58 -6.72 11.61 -26.16
CA GLY A 58 -5.77 10.55 -25.81
C GLY A 58 -4.74 11.01 -24.76
N SER A 59 -4.41 12.31 -24.70
CA SER A 59 -3.48 12.84 -23.70
C SER A 59 -4.01 12.84 -22.27
N GLY A 60 -5.33 12.98 -22.07
CA GLY A 60 -5.95 12.93 -20.73
C GLY A 60 -5.99 11.51 -20.21
N GLU A 61 -6.49 10.58 -21.03
CA GLU A 61 -6.53 9.15 -20.71
C GLU A 61 -5.12 8.57 -20.45
N LEU A 62 -4.11 8.97 -21.23
CA LEU A 62 -2.72 8.59 -21.01
C LEU A 62 -2.17 9.16 -19.70
N ALA A 63 -2.41 10.43 -19.38
CA ALA A 63 -1.94 11.04 -18.14
C ALA A 63 -2.59 10.38 -16.90
N GLU A 64 -3.88 10.10 -16.95
CA GLU A 64 -4.62 9.46 -15.86
C GLU A 64 -4.23 7.99 -15.69
N SER A 65 -3.99 7.28 -16.80
CA SER A 65 -3.41 5.92 -16.80
C SER A 65 -2.01 5.90 -16.17
N LEU A 66 -1.18 6.90 -16.48
CA LEU A 66 0.15 7.05 -15.89
C LEU A 66 0.07 7.33 -14.39
N VAL A 67 -0.80 8.25 -13.95
CA VAL A 67 -1.01 8.55 -12.51
C VAL A 67 -1.49 7.32 -11.75
N THR A 68 -2.38 6.52 -12.33
CA THR A 68 -2.86 5.27 -11.73
C THR A 68 -1.72 4.26 -11.58
N LYS A 69 -0.89 4.10 -12.62
CA LYS A 69 0.31 3.25 -12.59
C LYS A 69 1.35 3.73 -11.58
N GLU A 70 1.61 5.02 -11.49
CA GLU A 70 2.54 5.60 -10.52
C GLU A 70 2.07 5.43 -9.08
N ASN A 71 0.78 5.69 -8.81
CA ASN A 71 0.20 5.48 -7.50
C ASN A 71 0.29 4.00 -7.08
N LYS A 72 0.03 3.06 -8.02
CA LYS A 72 0.19 1.62 -7.79
C LYS A 72 1.65 1.25 -7.52
N ALA A 73 2.59 1.74 -8.31
CA ALA A 73 4.03 1.49 -8.12
C ALA A 73 4.55 2.06 -6.80
N HIS A 74 4.04 3.21 -6.37
CA HIS A 74 4.37 3.80 -5.06
C HIS A 74 3.88 2.92 -3.91
N LEU A 75 2.62 2.46 -3.99
CA LEU A 75 2.05 1.53 -3.01
C LEU A 75 2.84 0.22 -2.95
N GLN A 76 3.20 -0.34 -4.11
CA GLN A 76 4.01 -1.56 -4.20
C GLN A 76 5.35 -1.42 -3.49
N ARG A 77 6.13 -0.39 -3.85
CA ARG A 77 7.44 -0.13 -3.22
C ARG A 77 7.36 0.07 -1.71
N ARG A 78 6.23 0.59 -1.22
CA ARG A 78 6.01 0.76 0.21
C ARG A 78 5.77 -0.58 0.89
N LEU A 79 4.94 -1.44 0.30
CA LEU A 79 4.65 -2.79 0.77
C LEU A 79 5.90 -3.67 0.77
N ASP A 80 6.73 -3.58 -0.27
CA ASP A 80 7.96 -4.40 -0.39
C ASP A 80 8.99 -4.09 0.72
N ARG A 81 8.90 -2.91 1.34
CA ARG A 81 9.78 -2.49 2.44
C ARG A 81 9.23 -2.85 3.82
N LEU A 82 8.01 -3.37 3.90
CA LEU A 82 7.39 -3.77 5.16
C LEU A 82 7.72 -5.22 5.51
N HIS A 83 7.83 -5.51 6.81
CA HIS A 83 8.04 -6.87 7.26
C HIS A 83 6.77 -7.70 7.03
N PRO A 84 6.85 -9.02 6.75
CA PRO A 84 5.67 -9.88 6.57
C PRO A 84 4.66 -9.80 7.72
N ALA A 85 5.13 -9.57 8.95
CA ALA A 85 4.28 -9.37 10.13
C ALA A 85 3.46 -8.07 10.06
N ASP A 86 4.07 -6.98 9.56
CA ASP A 86 3.38 -5.70 9.39
C ASP A 86 2.36 -5.79 8.26
N ILE A 87 2.70 -6.48 7.17
CA ILE A 87 1.80 -6.76 6.05
C ILE A 87 0.58 -7.57 6.53
N ALA A 88 0.79 -8.60 7.36
CA ALA A 88 -0.30 -9.37 7.95
C ALA A 88 -1.23 -8.48 8.80
N PHE A 89 -0.65 -7.62 9.64
CA PHE A 89 -1.41 -6.66 10.45
C PHE A 89 -2.24 -5.69 9.59
N ILE A 90 -1.66 -5.18 8.50
CA ILE A 90 -2.36 -4.30 7.56
C ILE A 90 -3.52 -5.05 6.88
N LEU A 91 -3.30 -6.26 6.39
CA LEU A 91 -4.34 -7.07 5.74
C LEU A 91 -5.52 -7.35 6.68
N GLU A 92 -5.26 -7.59 7.96
CA GLU A 92 -6.31 -7.81 8.98
C GLU A 92 -7.16 -6.56 9.22
N ALA A 93 -6.54 -5.37 9.16
CA ALA A 93 -7.22 -4.09 9.38
C ALA A 93 -8.04 -3.60 8.18
N LEU A 94 -7.79 -4.11 6.97
CA LEU A 94 -8.47 -3.70 5.75
C LEU A 94 -9.79 -4.46 5.51
N PRO A 95 -10.80 -3.80 4.90
CA PRO A 95 -11.99 -4.48 4.37
C PRO A 95 -11.62 -5.46 3.25
N LEU A 96 -12.52 -6.40 2.95
CA LEU A 96 -12.23 -7.54 2.05
C LEU A 96 -11.67 -7.12 0.69
N ASP A 97 -12.27 -6.12 0.04
CA ASP A 97 -11.85 -5.67 -1.29
C ASP A 97 -10.42 -5.12 -1.29
N GLU A 98 -10.10 -4.30 -0.28
CA GLU A 98 -8.79 -3.69 -0.11
C GLU A 98 -7.73 -4.74 0.28
N ARG A 99 -8.11 -5.72 1.09
CA ARG A 99 -7.27 -6.86 1.43
C ARG A 99 -6.91 -7.68 0.19
N LEU A 100 -7.88 -8.02 -0.66
CA LEU A 100 -7.65 -8.76 -1.90
C LEU A 100 -6.73 -7.99 -2.85
N TYR A 101 -6.93 -6.68 -2.96
CA TYR A 101 -6.08 -5.81 -3.77
C TYR A 101 -4.63 -5.78 -3.27
N ILE A 102 -4.41 -5.54 -1.97
CA ILE A 102 -3.06 -5.54 -1.37
C ILE A 102 -2.42 -6.93 -1.48
N TRP A 103 -3.17 -8.00 -1.26
CA TRP A 103 -2.67 -9.36 -1.41
C TRP A 103 -2.18 -9.64 -2.83
N ALA A 104 -2.94 -9.21 -3.85
CA ALA A 104 -2.54 -9.34 -5.25
C ALA A 104 -1.24 -8.56 -5.55
N LEU A 105 -1.10 -7.36 -4.99
CA LEU A 105 0.12 -6.54 -5.12
C LEU A 105 1.34 -7.21 -4.47
N VAL A 106 1.21 -7.71 -3.23
CA VAL A 106 2.31 -8.40 -2.53
C VAL A 106 2.75 -9.66 -3.29
N ARG A 107 1.80 -10.44 -3.84
CA ARG A 107 2.13 -11.61 -4.65
C ARG A 107 2.78 -11.26 -5.99
N ALA A 108 2.31 -10.19 -6.64
CA ALA A 108 2.88 -9.74 -7.91
C ALA A 108 4.31 -9.21 -7.80
N SER A 109 4.75 -8.80 -6.61
CA SER A 109 6.12 -8.31 -6.37
C SER A 109 7.11 -9.42 -5.98
N GLY A 110 6.61 -10.54 -5.47
CA GLY A 110 7.43 -11.74 -5.19
C GLY A 110 7.83 -12.52 -6.45
N ASP A 111 7.04 -12.41 -7.52
CA ASP A 111 7.33 -12.98 -8.84
C ASP A 111 8.08 -11.95 -9.72
N GLY A 112 9.25 -11.51 -9.24
CA GLY A 112 10.15 -10.64 -9.99
C GLY A 112 10.55 -11.23 -11.35
N GLU A 113 10.59 -10.36 -12.36
CA GLU A 113 10.99 -10.59 -13.75
C GLU A 113 9.97 -11.25 -14.70
N ILE A 114 9.08 -10.41 -15.24
CA ILE A 114 8.97 -10.38 -16.70
C ILE A 114 9.38 -8.98 -17.14
N LEU A 115 10.69 -8.82 -17.38
CA LEU A 115 11.21 -7.79 -18.28
C LEU A 115 10.54 -8.03 -19.65
N LEU A 116 9.67 -7.11 -20.06
CA LEU A 116 9.27 -6.93 -21.47
C LEU A 116 10.16 -5.88 -22.11
#